data_AF-A0A4U8Q8L9-F1
#
_entry.id   AF-A0A4U8Q8L9-F1
#
_cell.length_a   1.000
_cell.length_b   1.000
_cell.length_c   1.000
_cell.angle_alpha   90.00
_cell.angle_beta   90.00
_cell.angle_gamma   90.00
#
_symmetry.space_group_name_H-M   'P 1'
#
loop_
_entity.id
_entity.type
_entity.pdbx_description
1 polymer ?
#
loop_
_entity_poly.entity_id
_entity_poly.type
_entity_poly.pdbx_seq_one_letter_code
_entity_poly.pdbx_strand_id
1 'polypeptide(L)'
;MINEINEVIVGFDLGRNFSLITFYNHKISDPITISTEEGQEKYLIPTPRDIFPLVEGKKELGDVLLSNFFKECFDMLGTEEPAKDISIMVTMEKMEEPWVSAIPSSLAMLGIERSHVFLQDYRESFFYFTLNQKKELWNYKVALFEYEDSKITAFELDIDYKTRPALVRVTKMAQLSLDKKVRRGKKDTDWDLERDRLFLGLIQKIFANKIFSSTYLIGDNFDKTWAVRSLQYLCNNRRHAFQGRNLYTKGACYGAMQRKGIGNIGDFLYVGEDMVEVNVGMQMLIRGKDNYYLCLNAGMDWYEAYHTYELILDDTDELILYFKPIDSSPARTHSILLEGLPVRPNKTTRLEVNISFQSVHKCKVFIRDLGFGGLFPSSGKTWEEIIDV
;
A
#
# COMPACT_ATOMS: atom_id res chain seq x y z
N MET A 1 5.15 11.08 -33.68
CA MET A 1 5.30 12.05 -32.58
C MET A 1 4.84 11.34 -31.34
N ILE A 2 5.79 10.82 -30.56
CA ILE A 2 5.52 10.27 -29.24
C ILE A 2 5.29 11.51 -28.37
N ASN A 3 4.07 11.71 -27.89
CA ASN A 3 3.85 12.66 -26.81
C ASN A 3 4.72 12.15 -25.65
N GLU A 4 5.85 12.80 -25.39
CA GLU A 4 6.53 12.69 -24.10
C GLU A 4 5.60 13.32 -23.08
N ILE A 5 4.61 12.54 -22.65
CA ILE A 5 3.90 12.78 -21.42
C ILE A 5 4.98 12.70 -20.34
N ASN A 6 5.27 13.83 -19.71
CA ASN A 6 6.16 13.89 -18.54
C ASN A 6 5.41 13.25 -17.36
N GLU A 7 5.14 11.95 -17.41
CA GLU A 7 4.43 11.26 -16.34
C GLU A 7 5.19 11.46 -15.02
N VAL A 8 4.46 11.92 -14.01
CA VAL A 8 4.98 12.14 -12.66
C VAL A 8 4.51 10.99 -11.80
N ILE A 9 5.45 10.23 -11.26
CA ILE A 9 5.15 9.12 -10.36
C ILE A 9 5.34 9.59 -8.94
N VAL A 10 4.31 9.47 -8.10
CA VAL A 10 4.28 9.97 -6.74
C VAL A 10 4.22 8.83 -5.73
N GLY A 11 5.10 8.86 -4.74
CA GLY A 11 4.95 8.13 -3.49
C GLY A 11 4.51 9.07 -2.38
N PHE A 12 3.35 8.81 -1.80
CA PHE A 12 2.77 9.65 -0.75
C PHE A 12 2.68 8.86 0.54
N ASP A 13 3.38 9.30 1.58
CA ASP A 13 3.27 8.77 2.94
C ASP A 13 2.23 9.60 3.69
N LEU A 14 1.05 9.04 3.93
CA LEU A 14 -0.06 9.69 4.63
C LEU A 14 -0.04 9.32 6.11
N GLY A 15 0.63 10.15 6.92
CA GLY A 15 0.70 9.99 8.37
C GLY A 15 -0.30 10.87 9.12
N ARG A 16 -0.63 10.51 10.36
CA ARG A 16 -1.63 11.22 11.18
C ARG A 16 -1.24 12.66 11.51
N ASN A 17 0.03 12.88 11.79
CA ASN A 17 0.54 14.21 12.17
C ASN A 17 1.28 14.89 11.02
N PHE A 18 2.02 14.10 10.24
CA PHE A 18 2.83 14.57 9.14
C PHE A 18 2.72 13.59 7.98
N SER A 19 2.75 14.13 6.77
CA SER A 19 2.82 13.39 5.53
C SER A 19 4.09 13.78 4.78
N LEU A 20 4.54 12.91 3.89
CA LEU A 20 5.69 13.16 3.02
C LEU A 20 5.33 12.82 1.58
N ILE A 21 5.88 13.59 0.65
CA ILE A 21 5.69 13.36 -0.78
C ILE A 21 7.05 13.20 -1.46
N THR A 22 7.17 12.13 -2.24
CA THR A 22 8.32 11.82 -3.08
C THR A 22 7.83 11.68 -4.50
N PHE A 23 8.57 12.21 -5.46
CA PHE A 23 8.23 12.07 -6.87
C PHE A 23 9.39 11.54 -7.69
N TYR A 24 9.04 10.96 -8.83
CA TYR A 24 9.93 10.52 -9.89
C TYR A 24 9.41 11.03 -11.23
N ASN A 25 10.32 11.41 -12.13
CA ASN A 25 10.06 11.58 -13.55
C ASN A 25 11.32 11.14 -14.33
N HIS A 26 11.19 10.95 -15.64
CA HIS A 26 12.30 10.48 -16.49
C HIS A 26 13.53 11.42 -16.55
N LYS A 27 13.44 12.65 -16.03
CA LYS A 27 14.56 13.61 -15.99
C LYS A 27 15.45 13.43 -14.76
N ILE A 28 14.98 12.71 -13.73
CA ILE A 28 15.72 12.44 -12.50
C ILE A 28 16.12 10.97 -12.42
N SER A 29 17.30 10.67 -11.87
CA SER A 29 17.82 9.30 -11.80
C SER A 29 17.13 8.47 -10.71
N ASP A 30 16.76 9.13 -9.61
CA ASP A 30 16.21 8.51 -8.41
C ASP A 30 15.06 9.36 -7.85
N PRO A 31 14.08 8.75 -7.15
CA PRO A 31 12.99 9.48 -6.51
C PRO A 31 13.47 10.55 -5.51
N ILE A 32 12.91 11.75 -5.63
CA ILE A 32 13.23 12.92 -4.82
C ILE A 32 12.09 13.23 -3.87
N THR A 33 12.39 13.32 -2.57
CA THR A 33 11.41 13.75 -1.55
C THR A 33 11.38 15.27 -1.49
N ILE A 34 10.17 15.84 -1.52
CA ILE A 34 9.97 17.29 -1.47
C ILE A 34 10.28 17.81 -0.08
N SER A 35 11.10 18.86 -0.01
CA SER A 35 11.30 19.65 1.20
C SER A 35 10.32 20.82 1.23
N THR A 36 9.77 21.11 2.40
CA THR A 36 8.92 22.29 2.66
C THR A 36 9.73 23.58 2.73
N GLU A 37 11.05 23.50 2.88
CA GLU A 37 11.97 24.63 2.82
C GLU A 37 13.06 24.37 1.79
N GLU A 38 13.20 25.28 0.82
CA GLU A 38 14.18 25.18 -0.26
C GLU A 38 15.61 25.07 0.29
N GLY A 39 16.37 24.10 -0.20
CA GLY A 39 17.75 23.84 0.23
C GLY A 39 17.91 23.19 1.61
N GLN A 40 16.82 22.81 2.29
CA GLN A 40 16.86 22.08 3.56
C GLN A 40 16.33 20.65 3.42
N GLU A 41 16.63 19.79 4.40
CA GLU A 41 16.06 18.43 4.48
C GLU A 41 14.83 18.43 5.41
N LYS A 42 13.85 19.30 5.12
CA LYS A 42 12.60 19.43 5.90
C LYS A 42 11.44 18.80 5.14
N TYR A 43 11.31 17.49 5.23
CA TYR A 43 10.33 16.75 4.43
C TYR A 43 8.92 16.68 5.02
N LEU A 44 8.74 17.07 6.29
CA LEU A 44 7.46 16.92 6.98
C LEU A 44 6.45 17.97 6.52
N ILE A 45 5.37 17.50 5.91
CA ILE A 45 4.19 18.31 5.59
C ILE A 45 3.15 18.06 6.70
N PRO A 46 2.75 19.07 7.50
CA PRO A 46 1.74 18.90 8.53
C PRO A 46 0.44 18.37 7.92
N THR A 47 -0.06 17.26 8.44
CA THR A 47 -1.35 16.71 7.98
C THR A 47 -2.49 17.43 8.70
N PRO A 48 -3.50 17.95 7.97
CA PRO A 48 -4.64 18.61 8.59
C PRO A 48 -5.30 17.72 9.64
N ARG A 49 -5.46 18.27 10.86
CA ARG A 49 -5.89 17.52 12.06
C ARG A 49 -7.24 16.84 11.92
N ASP A 50 -8.11 17.39 11.07
CA ASP A 50 -9.48 16.92 10.90
C ASP A 50 -9.61 15.79 9.86
N ILE A 51 -8.59 15.55 9.02
CA ILE A 51 -8.65 14.52 7.96
C ILE A 51 -8.91 13.14 8.57
N PHE A 52 -8.06 12.70 9.49
CA PHE A 52 -8.19 11.37 10.11
C PHE A 52 -9.54 11.15 10.81
N PRO A 53 -9.98 12.01 11.75
CA PRO A 53 -11.27 11.79 12.42
C PRO A 53 -12.48 11.89 11.48
N LEU A 54 -12.44 12.71 10.42
CA LEU A 54 -13.53 12.81 9.45
C LEU A 54 -13.59 11.58 8.53
N VAL A 55 -12.44 11.15 8.00
CA VAL A 55 -12.34 9.97 7.12
C VAL A 55 -12.69 8.72 7.92
N GLU A 56 -12.07 8.49 9.07
CA GLU A 56 -12.37 7.34 9.97
C GLU A 56 -13.84 7.37 10.44
N GLY A 57 -14.41 8.56 10.61
CA GLY A 57 -15.82 8.77 10.91
C GLY A 57 -16.78 8.65 9.72
N LYS A 58 -16.27 8.28 8.52
CA LYS A 58 -17.01 8.16 7.25
C LYS A 58 -17.86 9.39 6.94
N LYS A 59 -17.31 10.58 7.16
CA LYS A 59 -17.98 11.86 6.87
C LYS A 59 -17.63 12.29 5.46
N GLU A 60 -18.62 12.71 4.67
CA GLU A 60 -18.41 13.21 3.30
C GLU A 60 -17.36 14.33 3.22
N LEU A 61 -17.30 15.19 4.25
CA LEU A 61 -16.29 16.25 4.34
C LEU A 61 -14.85 15.71 4.44
N GLY A 62 -14.66 14.47 4.91
CA GLY A 62 -13.35 13.82 5.01
C GLY A 62 -12.67 13.69 3.66
N ASP A 63 -13.38 13.14 2.66
CA ASP A 63 -12.86 12.96 1.29
C ASP A 63 -12.54 14.31 0.64
N VAL A 64 -13.40 15.33 0.86
CA VAL A 64 -13.17 16.69 0.36
C VAL A 64 -11.90 17.29 0.95
N LEU A 65 -11.71 17.15 2.27
CA LEU A 65 -10.53 17.70 2.95
C LEU A 65 -9.25 16.95 2.55
N LEU A 66 -9.33 15.63 2.39
CA LEU A 66 -8.23 14.81 1.91
C LEU A 66 -7.87 15.16 0.46
N SER A 67 -8.86 15.41 -0.40
CA SER A 67 -8.65 15.88 -1.77
C SER A 67 -7.94 17.22 -1.83
N ASN A 68 -8.36 18.19 -1.02
CA ASN A 68 -7.68 19.48 -0.92
C ASN A 68 -6.23 19.33 -0.44
N PHE A 69 -5.99 18.46 0.53
CA PHE A 69 -4.65 18.21 1.04
C PHE A 69 -3.73 17.57 0.00
N PHE A 70 -4.23 16.59 -0.78
CA PHE A 70 -3.48 16.05 -1.91
C PHE A 70 -3.13 17.14 -2.92
N LYS A 71 -4.09 18.00 -3.26
CA LYS A 71 -3.87 19.12 -4.18
C LYS A 71 -2.75 20.05 -3.66
N GLU A 72 -2.82 20.47 -2.40
CA GLU A 72 -1.78 21.30 -1.78
C GLU A 72 -0.39 20.64 -1.87
N CYS A 73 -0.31 19.32 -1.66
CA CYS A 73 0.95 18.59 -1.78
C CYS A 73 1.43 18.48 -3.23
N PHE A 74 0.53 18.31 -4.21
CA PHE A 74 0.89 18.29 -5.63
C PHE A 74 1.34 19.65 -6.14
N ASP A 75 0.78 20.74 -5.63
CA ASP A 75 1.22 22.10 -5.96
C ASP A 75 2.70 22.32 -5.56
N MET A 76 3.19 21.62 -4.51
CA MET A 76 4.61 21.64 -4.12
C MET A 76 5.55 20.97 -5.13
N LEU A 77 5.04 20.18 -6.08
CA LEU A 77 5.83 19.56 -7.15
C LEU A 77 6.25 20.58 -8.23
N GLY A 78 5.66 21.79 -8.22
CA GLY A 78 6.07 22.89 -9.10
C GLY A 78 5.77 22.67 -10.59
N THR A 79 4.89 21.73 -10.93
CA THR A 79 4.46 21.47 -12.31
C THR A 79 3.17 22.24 -12.62
N GLU A 80 3.08 22.88 -13.79
CA GLU A 80 1.94 23.75 -14.15
C GLU A 80 0.57 23.02 -14.19
N GLU A 81 0.53 21.71 -14.46
CA GLU A 81 -0.68 20.86 -14.38
C GLU A 81 -0.33 19.42 -13.92
N PRO A 82 -0.13 19.16 -12.61
CA PRO A 82 0.29 17.84 -12.13
C PRO A 82 -0.77 16.75 -12.39
N ALA A 83 -2.06 17.11 -12.26
CA ALA A 83 -3.14 16.15 -12.10
C ALA A 83 -3.42 15.25 -13.32
N LYS A 84 -3.07 15.68 -14.55
CA LYS A 84 -3.42 14.92 -15.76
C LYS A 84 -2.50 13.74 -16.04
N ASP A 85 -1.29 13.74 -15.47
CA ASP A 85 -0.25 12.75 -15.75
C ASP A 85 0.40 12.21 -14.46
N ILE A 86 -0.33 12.20 -13.34
CA ILE A 86 0.13 11.60 -12.08
C ILE A 86 -0.29 10.14 -11.98
N SER A 87 0.67 9.29 -11.65
CA SER A 87 0.43 7.97 -11.05
C SER A 87 0.91 8.00 -9.60
N ILE A 88 0.06 7.67 -8.64
CA ILE A 88 0.33 7.83 -7.20
C ILE A 88 0.18 6.51 -6.45
N MET A 89 1.16 6.19 -5.60
CA MET A 89 1.07 5.18 -4.55
C MET A 89 0.96 5.88 -3.21
N VAL A 90 -0.13 5.63 -2.48
CA VAL A 90 -0.32 6.12 -1.11
C VAL A 90 0.04 5.01 -0.12
N THR A 91 0.86 5.36 0.87
CA THR A 91 1.26 4.45 1.95
C THR A 91 0.92 4.96 3.33
N MET A 92 0.59 4.03 4.22
CA MET A 92 0.18 4.27 5.61
C MET A 92 0.73 3.15 6.51
N GLU A 93 0.79 3.37 7.83
CA GLU A 93 1.21 2.33 8.81
C GLU A 93 0.42 1.03 8.63
N LYS A 94 -0.89 1.18 8.42
CA LYS A 94 -1.80 0.09 8.11
C LYS A 94 -2.85 0.59 7.14
N MET A 95 -3.06 -0.16 6.06
CA MET A 95 -4.11 0.11 5.10
C MET A 95 -5.40 -0.58 5.57
N GLU A 96 -6.46 0.19 5.78
CA GLU A 96 -7.75 -0.33 6.26
C GLU A 96 -8.91 0.53 5.80
N GLU A 97 -10.13 -0.02 5.82
CA GLU A 97 -11.33 0.80 5.66
C GLU A 97 -11.43 1.81 6.81
N PRO A 98 -11.77 3.09 6.55
CA PRO A 98 -12.31 3.63 5.29
C PRO A 98 -11.29 4.18 4.29
N TRP A 99 -9.98 4.10 4.54
CA TRP A 99 -8.95 4.72 3.70
C TRP A 99 -8.87 4.13 2.29
N VAL A 100 -9.12 2.82 2.16
CA VAL A 100 -9.16 2.12 0.87
C VAL A 100 -10.19 2.71 -0.07
N SER A 101 -11.30 3.22 0.46
CA SER A 101 -12.30 3.96 -0.31
C SER A 101 -11.99 5.45 -0.39
N ALA A 102 -11.61 6.10 0.72
CA ALA A 102 -11.48 7.55 0.79
C ALA A 102 -10.32 8.09 -0.07
N ILE A 103 -9.18 7.38 -0.11
CA ILE A 103 -8.01 7.82 -0.88
C ILE A 103 -8.33 7.89 -2.38
N PRO A 104 -8.81 6.81 -3.05
CA PRO A 104 -9.17 6.91 -4.46
C PRO A 104 -10.29 7.90 -4.74
N SER A 105 -11.32 7.98 -3.89
CA SER A 105 -12.40 8.97 -4.04
C SER A 105 -11.86 10.41 -4.04
N SER A 106 -10.96 10.71 -3.10
CA SER A 106 -10.38 12.04 -2.95
C SER A 106 -9.48 12.43 -4.13
N LEU A 107 -8.73 11.46 -4.67
CA LEU A 107 -7.88 11.67 -5.85
C LEU A 107 -8.71 11.78 -7.14
N ALA A 108 -9.82 11.05 -7.23
CA ALA A 108 -10.77 11.17 -8.35
C ALA A 108 -11.39 12.57 -8.45
N MET A 109 -11.62 13.26 -7.32
CA MET A 109 -12.05 14.67 -7.31
C MET A 109 -11.02 15.61 -7.94
N LEU A 110 -9.75 15.22 -7.98
CA LEU A 110 -8.67 15.95 -8.66
C LEU A 110 -8.49 15.51 -10.12
N GLY A 111 -9.32 14.59 -10.62
CA GLY A 111 -9.24 14.07 -11.98
C GLY A 111 -8.26 12.91 -12.17
N ILE A 112 -7.70 12.34 -11.09
CA ILE A 112 -6.81 11.18 -11.17
C ILE A 112 -7.67 9.91 -11.22
N GLU A 113 -7.57 9.15 -12.31
CA GLU A 113 -8.32 7.91 -12.48
C GLU A 113 -7.88 6.83 -11.47
N ARG A 114 -8.80 5.97 -11.03
CA ARG A 114 -8.50 4.88 -10.07
C ARG A 114 -7.37 3.96 -10.54
N SER A 115 -7.22 3.76 -11.86
CA SER A 115 -6.14 2.99 -12.51
C SER A 115 -4.75 3.58 -12.30
N HIS A 116 -4.66 4.85 -11.90
CA HIS A 116 -3.44 5.58 -11.59
C HIS A 116 -3.24 5.79 -10.08
N VAL A 117 -4.15 5.25 -9.25
CA VAL A 117 -4.04 5.27 -7.78
C VAL A 117 -3.66 3.87 -7.33
N PHE A 118 -2.65 3.77 -6.48
CA PHE A 118 -2.20 2.53 -5.87
C PHE A 118 -2.11 2.73 -4.35
N LEU A 119 -2.25 1.63 -3.61
CA LEU A 119 -2.23 1.61 -2.17
C LEU A 119 -1.21 0.57 -1.70
N GLN A 120 -0.49 0.86 -0.61
CA GLN A 120 0.36 -0.12 0.07
C GLN A 120 0.60 0.24 1.55
N ASP A 121 0.96 -0.72 2.39
CA ASP A 121 1.35 -0.43 3.77
C ASP A 121 2.84 -0.05 3.92
N TYR A 122 3.27 0.32 5.14
CA TYR A 122 4.67 0.64 5.43
C TYR A 122 5.62 -0.56 5.24
N ARG A 123 5.14 -1.79 5.43
CA ARG A 123 5.98 -2.98 5.29
C ARG A 123 6.29 -3.25 3.82
N GLU A 124 5.32 -3.12 2.92
CA GLU A 124 5.52 -3.20 1.48
C GLU A 124 6.36 -2.02 0.97
N SER A 125 6.15 -0.81 1.51
CA SER A 125 7.05 0.33 1.25
C SER A 125 8.50 0.04 1.63
N PHE A 126 8.73 -0.58 2.80
CA PHE A 126 10.08 -0.98 3.21
C PHE A 126 10.69 -2.03 2.28
N PHE A 127 9.87 -2.96 1.78
CA PHE A 127 10.27 -3.91 0.74
C PHE A 127 10.74 -3.19 -0.54
N TYR A 128 9.90 -2.37 -1.16
CA TYR A 128 10.27 -1.67 -2.40
C TYR A 128 11.47 -0.76 -2.23
N PHE A 129 11.55 -0.05 -1.10
CA PHE A 129 12.71 0.78 -0.78
C PHE A 129 13.99 -0.06 -0.74
N THR A 130 13.97 -1.19 -0.02
CA THR A 130 15.15 -2.04 0.20
C THR A 130 15.65 -2.65 -1.10
N LEU A 131 14.76 -3.19 -1.95
CA LEU A 131 15.14 -3.85 -3.19
C LEU A 131 15.64 -2.87 -4.26
N ASN A 132 15.31 -1.59 -4.15
CA ASN A 132 15.87 -0.53 -5.00
C ASN A 132 17.19 0.04 -4.46
N GLN A 133 17.73 -0.50 -3.36
CA GLN A 133 19.07 -0.16 -2.90
C GLN A 133 20.14 -1.03 -3.57
N LYS A 134 21.40 -0.59 -3.47
CA LYS A 134 22.56 -1.39 -3.89
C LYS A 134 22.51 -2.79 -3.28
N LYS A 135 22.77 -3.82 -4.10
CA LYS A 135 22.68 -5.24 -3.73
C LYS A 135 23.38 -5.61 -2.42
N GLU A 136 24.54 -4.99 -2.14
CA GLU A 136 25.32 -5.21 -0.92
C GLU A 136 24.56 -4.90 0.39
N LEU A 137 23.59 -3.97 0.33
CA LEU A 137 22.79 -3.55 1.48
C LEU A 137 21.70 -4.55 1.85
N TRP A 138 21.44 -5.55 1.00
CA TRP A 138 20.41 -6.58 1.20
C TRP A 138 20.87 -7.97 0.74
N ASN A 139 22.18 -8.25 0.83
CA ASN A 139 22.72 -9.61 0.64
C ASN A 139 22.21 -10.59 1.70
N TYR A 140 21.99 -10.10 2.92
CA TYR A 140 21.39 -10.83 4.03
C TYR A 140 20.14 -10.07 4.51
N LYS A 141 19.70 -10.36 5.74
CA LYS A 141 18.55 -9.70 6.36
C LYS A 141 18.78 -8.19 6.47
N VAL A 142 17.69 -7.44 6.45
CA VAL A 142 17.71 -5.99 6.66
C VAL A 142 16.86 -5.67 7.89
N ALA A 143 17.44 -4.91 8.81
CA ALA A 143 16.73 -4.49 10.02
C ALA A 143 16.13 -3.10 9.81
N LEU A 144 14.95 -2.89 10.39
CA LEU A 144 14.31 -1.58 10.48
C LEU A 144 13.90 -1.35 11.94
N PHE A 145 14.28 -0.20 12.49
CA PHE A 145 13.81 0.26 13.78
C PHE A 145 13.09 1.58 13.61
N GLU A 146 11.83 1.62 13.99
CA GLU A 146 11.02 2.83 14.06
C GLU A 146 10.98 3.32 15.51
N TYR A 147 11.16 4.61 15.75
CA TYR A 147 11.03 5.19 17.08
C TYR A 147 10.02 6.33 17.14
N GLU A 148 8.80 5.97 17.50
CA GLU A 148 7.64 6.87 17.60
C GLU A 148 6.96 6.73 18.97
N ASP A 149 6.37 7.80 19.49
CA ASP A 149 5.57 7.80 20.73
C ASP A 149 6.22 7.06 21.93
N SER A 150 7.51 7.30 22.15
CA SER A 150 8.28 6.63 23.22
C SER A 150 8.37 5.11 23.07
N LYS A 151 8.26 4.57 21.85
CA LYS A 151 8.28 3.14 21.55
C LYS A 151 9.18 2.87 20.35
N ILE A 152 10.05 1.88 20.50
CA ILE A 152 10.86 1.36 19.40
C ILE A 152 10.19 0.07 18.89
N THR A 153 9.80 0.04 17.62
CA THR A 153 9.34 -1.17 16.93
C THR A 153 10.43 -1.67 16.00
N ALA A 154 10.72 -2.97 16.05
CA ALA A 154 11.74 -3.57 15.22
C ALA A 154 11.13 -4.52 14.19
N PHE A 155 11.56 -4.39 12.94
CA PHE A 155 11.20 -5.25 11.82
C PHE A 155 12.43 -5.88 11.19
N GLU A 156 12.24 -7.05 10.60
CA GLU A 156 13.24 -7.77 9.82
C GLU A 156 12.67 -8.04 8.44
N LEU A 157 13.38 -7.60 7.40
CA LEU A 157 13.16 -8.06 6.03
C LEU A 157 14.06 -9.27 5.77
N ASP A 158 13.44 -10.36 5.30
CA ASP A 158 14.11 -11.60 4.93
C ASP A 158 13.67 -12.07 3.55
N ILE A 159 14.58 -12.72 2.83
CA ILE A 159 14.32 -13.22 1.48
C ILE A 159 14.55 -14.73 1.43
N ASP A 160 13.50 -15.47 1.10
CA ASP A 160 13.56 -16.90 0.81
C ASP A 160 13.78 -17.14 -0.69
N TYR A 161 15.00 -17.60 -1.02
CA TYR A 161 15.41 -17.88 -2.39
C TYR A 161 15.02 -19.29 -2.89
N LYS A 162 14.30 -20.10 -2.09
CA LYS A 162 13.89 -21.46 -2.46
C LYS A 162 12.88 -21.52 -3.61
N THR A 163 12.16 -20.43 -3.84
CA THR A 163 11.16 -20.31 -4.92
C THR A 163 11.62 -19.33 -5.99
N ARG A 164 10.91 -19.35 -7.12
CA ARG A 164 10.99 -18.33 -8.17
C ARG A 164 9.56 -17.87 -8.51
N PRO A 165 9.19 -16.61 -8.25
CA PRO A 165 10.01 -15.56 -7.62
C PRO A 165 10.43 -15.89 -6.16
N ALA A 166 11.53 -15.29 -5.70
CA ALA A 166 11.96 -15.39 -4.31
C ALA A 166 10.97 -14.64 -3.40
N LEU A 167 10.62 -15.22 -2.26
CA LEU A 167 9.61 -14.63 -1.37
C LEU A 167 10.29 -13.68 -0.39
N VAL A 168 9.77 -12.46 -0.29
CA VAL A 168 10.24 -11.45 0.66
C VAL A 168 9.21 -11.23 1.74
N ARG A 169 9.63 -11.26 3.00
CA ARG A 169 8.77 -11.04 4.16
C ARG A 169 9.34 -9.95 5.04
N VAL A 170 8.47 -9.10 5.55
CA VAL A 170 8.80 -8.12 6.60
C VAL A 170 8.07 -8.52 7.87
N THR A 171 8.81 -8.95 8.89
CA THR A 171 8.25 -9.47 10.14
C THR A 171 8.54 -8.52 11.29
N LYS A 172 7.51 -8.19 12.08
CA LYS A 172 7.67 -7.50 13.35
C LYS A 172 8.36 -8.42 14.36
N MET A 173 9.58 -8.08 14.73
CA MET A 173 10.43 -8.92 15.58
C MET A 173 10.21 -8.68 17.06
N ALA A 174 10.08 -7.40 17.44
CA ALA A 174 10.02 -7.00 18.83
C ALA A 174 9.57 -5.55 18.96
N GLN A 175 9.25 -5.18 20.19
CA GLN A 175 8.87 -3.83 20.58
C GLN A 175 9.48 -3.50 21.93
N LEU A 176 9.97 -2.28 22.09
CA LEU A 176 10.56 -1.76 23.32
C LEU A 176 9.84 -0.47 23.72
N SER A 177 9.23 -0.44 24.91
CA SER A 177 8.70 0.81 25.47
C SER A 177 9.83 1.59 26.17
N LEU A 178 9.86 2.89 25.92
CA LEU A 178 10.75 3.90 26.51
C LEU A 178 9.92 5.03 27.14
N ASP A 179 8.71 4.71 27.58
CA ASP A 179 7.77 5.67 28.19
C ASP A 179 8.21 6.15 29.59
N LYS A 180 7.42 7.07 30.16
CA LYS A 180 7.67 7.63 31.50
C LYS A 180 7.72 6.57 32.61
N LYS A 181 6.99 5.46 32.48
CA LYS A 181 6.99 4.36 33.46
C LYS A 181 8.32 3.63 33.43
N VAL A 182 8.89 3.39 32.24
CA VAL A 182 10.22 2.78 32.08
C VAL A 182 11.32 3.74 32.55
N ARG A 183 11.17 5.04 32.23
CA ARG A 183 12.09 6.08 32.70
C ARG A 183 12.19 6.14 34.22
N ARG A 184 11.07 5.92 34.95
CA ARG A 184 11.00 5.95 36.42
C ARG A 184 11.57 7.23 37.04
N GLY A 185 11.30 8.38 36.42
CA GLY A 185 11.76 9.68 36.92
C GLY A 185 13.27 9.92 36.90
N LYS A 186 14.05 9.08 36.19
CA LYS A 186 15.49 9.31 36.01
C LYS A 186 15.76 10.69 35.41
N LYS A 187 16.87 11.31 35.85
CA LYS A 187 17.45 12.49 35.19
C LYS A 187 17.83 12.15 33.75
N ASP A 188 17.88 13.14 32.87
CA ASP A 188 18.10 12.89 31.44
C ASP A 188 19.40 12.12 31.16
N THR A 189 20.50 12.43 31.86
CA THR A 189 21.78 11.72 31.71
C THR A 189 21.70 10.23 32.08
N ASP A 190 21.05 9.91 33.19
CA ASP A 190 20.87 8.52 33.63
C ASP A 190 19.86 7.79 32.74
N TRP A 191 18.88 8.55 32.22
CA TRP A 191 17.91 8.02 31.28
C TRP A 191 18.57 7.67 29.96
N ASP A 192 19.42 8.53 29.39
CA ASP A 192 20.16 8.30 28.15
C ASP A 192 20.98 7.02 28.19
N LEU A 193 21.72 6.81 29.27
CA LEU A 193 22.47 5.58 29.50
C LEU A 193 21.56 4.34 29.57
N GLU A 194 20.42 4.46 30.24
CA GLU A 194 19.49 3.34 30.39
C GLU A 194 18.74 3.04 29.09
N ARG A 195 18.26 4.05 28.35
CA ARG A 195 17.59 3.85 27.07
C ARG A 195 18.55 3.31 26.00
N ASP A 196 19.82 3.73 25.99
CA ASP A 196 20.85 3.12 25.13
C ASP A 196 21.09 1.66 25.50
N ARG A 197 21.20 1.35 26.81
CA ARG A 197 21.36 -0.03 27.28
C ARG A 197 20.18 -0.91 26.85
N LEU A 198 18.96 -0.41 26.97
CA LEU A 198 17.75 -1.13 26.58
C LEU A 198 17.69 -1.33 25.06
N PHE A 199 17.98 -0.29 24.28
CA PHE A 199 17.99 -0.38 22.82
C PHE A 199 19.09 -1.30 22.30
N LEU A 200 20.31 -1.22 22.86
CA LEU A 200 21.40 -2.14 22.55
C LEU A 200 21.03 -3.59 22.86
N GLY A 201 20.40 -3.83 24.02
CA GLY A 201 19.93 -5.17 24.40
C GLY A 201 18.88 -5.72 23.41
N LEU A 202 17.98 -4.86 22.92
CA LEU A 202 17.02 -5.23 21.87
C LEU A 202 17.74 -5.61 20.56
N ILE A 203 18.67 -4.76 20.11
CA ILE A 203 19.46 -5.01 18.88
C ILE A 203 20.22 -6.32 19.00
N GLN A 204 20.93 -6.54 20.10
CA GLN A 204 21.70 -7.76 20.34
C GLN A 204 20.82 -9.02 20.34
N LYS A 205 19.63 -8.94 20.94
CA LYS A 205 18.65 -10.04 20.93
C LYS A 205 18.19 -10.37 19.51
N ILE A 206 17.87 -9.36 18.70
CA ILE A 206 17.40 -9.56 17.32
C ILE A 206 18.52 -10.10 16.43
N PHE A 207 19.74 -9.58 16.60
CA PHE A 207 20.89 -9.94 15.78
C PHE A 207 21.56 -11.26 16.21
N ALA A 208 21.13 -11.84 17.33
CA ALA A 208 21.65 -13.10 17.82
C ALA A 208 21.44 -14.21 16.76
N ASN A 209 22.54 -14.85 16.35
CA ASN A 209 22.56 -15.95 15.37
C ASN A 209 22.01 -15.58 13.97
N LYS A 210 21.95 -14.29 13.64
CA LYS A 210 21.47 -13.80 12.34
C LYS A 210 22.47 -12.84 11.73
N ILE A 211 22.60 -12.89 10.41
CA ILE A 211 23.45 -11.97 9.65
C ILE A 211 22.55 -10.91 9.05
N PHE A 212 22.92 -9.65 9.26
CA PHE A 212 22.24 -8.48 8.71
C PHE A 212 23.20 -7.70 7.83
N SER A 213 22.74 -7.27 6.66
CA SER A 213 23.51 -6.42 5.74
C SER A 213 23.47 -4.95 6.16
N SER A 214 22.27 -4.46 6.46
CA SER A 214 22.04 -3.06 6.80
C SER A 214 20.93 -2.90 7.83
N THR A 215 20.92 -1.72 8.45
CA THR A 215 19.92 -1.28 9.42
C THR A 215 19.41 0.09 9.07
N TYR A 216 18.09 0.26 9.05
CA TYR A 216 17.42 1.55 8.90
C TYR A 216 16.83 1.98 10.25
N LEU A 217 17.06 3.24 10.61
CA LEU A 217 16.52 3.90 11.79
C LEU A 217 15.57 5.01 11.33
N ILE A 218 14.27 4.84 11.58
CA ILE A 218 13.23 5.79 11.21
C ILE A 218 12.67 6.48 12.46
N GLY A 219 12.44 7.78 12.34
CA GLY A 219 11.86 8.63 13.39
C GLY A 219 12.87 9.61 13.98
N ASP A 220 12.35 10.61 14.70
CA ASP A 220 13.13 11.74 15.23
C ASP A 220 13.85 11.45 16.53
N ASN A 221 13.47 10.37 17.20
CA ASN A 221 13.91 10.12 18.56
C ASN A 221 15.27 9.40 18.61
N PHE A 222 15.79 8.93 17.47
CA PHE A 222 17.16 8.41 17.38
C PHE A 222 18.14 9.57 17.32
N ASP A 223 19.00 9.66 18.33
CA ASP A 223 19.98 10.72 18.41
C ASP A 223 21.32 10.18 18.93
N LYS A 224 22.42 10.69 18.36
CA LYS A 224 23.79 10.26 18.68
C LYS A 224 24.22 10.60 20.10
N THR A 225 23.53 11.52 20.78
CA THR A 225 23.79 11.90 22.17
C THR A 225 23.43 10.80 23.15
N TRP A 226 22.40 10.00 22.87
CA TRP A 226 21.98 8.92 23.75
C TRP A 226 22.30 7.55 23.17
N ALA A 227 22.08 7.29 21.88
CA ALA A 227 22.18 5.96 21.27
C ALA A 227 23.63 5.56 20.93
N VAL A 228 24.61 5.98 21.73
CA VAL A 228 26.04 5.89 21.42
C VAL A 228 26.47 4.45 21.18
N ARG A 229 26.22 3.55 22.15
CA ARG A 229 26.64 2.15 22.07
C ARG A 229 25.81 1.39 21.06
N SER A 230 24.52 1.70 20.96
CA SER A 230 23.62 1.11 19.98
C SER A 230 24.07 1.39 18.55
N LEU A 231 24.33 2.65 18.20
CA LEU A 231 24.81 3.03 16.87
C LEU A 231 26.19 2.45 16.56
N GLN A 232 27.11 2.45 17.53
CA GLN A 232 28.41 1.81 17.36
C GLN A 232 28.26 0.32 17.06
N TYR A 233 27.39 -0.38 17.79
CA TYR A 233 27.12 -1.80 17.54
C TYR A 233 26.56 -2.02 16.14
N LEU A 234 25.60 -1.21 15.70
CA LEU A 234 24.97 -1.31 14.38
C LEU A 234 25.97 -1.10 13.23
N CYS A 235 26.99 -0.26 13.42
CA CYS A 235 28.02 0.01 12.41
C CYS A 235 29.23 -0.95 12.48
N ASN A 236 29.32 -1.85 13.45
CA ASN A 236 30.42 -2.80 13.56
C ASN A 236 30.36 -3.89 12.48
N ASN A 237 31.51 -4.52 12.17
CA ASN A 237 31.65 -5.65 11.26
C ASN A 237 31.17 -5.39 9.82
N ARG A 238 31.45 -4.20 9.28
CA ARG A 238 31.07 -3.78 7.92
C ARG A 238 29.56 -3.68 7.66
N ARG A 239 28.75 -3.60 8.72
CA ARG A 239 27.31 -3.31 8.62
C ARG A 239 27.09 -1.82 8.40
N HIS A 240 26.07 -1.49 7.62
CA HIS A 240 25.68 -0.12 7.35
C HIS A 240 24.44 0.25 8.17
N ALA A 241 24.47 1.39 8.86
CA ALA A 241 23.30 1.95 9.52
C ALA A 241 22.95 3.28 8.88
N PHE A 242 21.67 3.45 8.52
CA PHE A 242 21.14 4.66 7.91
C PHE A 242 20.04 5.21 8.80
N GLN A 243 20.01 6.53 8.98
CA GLN A 243 18.96 7.22 9.70
C GLN A 243 18.24 8.16 8.72
N GLY A 244 16.91 8.19 8.75
CA GLY A 244 16.14 9.03 7.83
C GLY A 244 14.64 9.02 8.12
N ARG A 245 13.90 9.79 7.32
CA ARG A 245 12.45 9.97 7.49
C ARG A 245 11.63 9.63 6.26
N ASN A 246 12.26 9.52 5.10
CA ASN A 246 11.59 9.40 3.81
C ASN A 246 11.61 7.99 3.23
N LEU A 247 11.93 6.97 4.04
CA LEU A 247 12.01 5.59 3.56
C LEU A 247 10.65 5.11 3.04
N TYR A 248 9.54 5.39 3.75
CA TYR A 248 8.22 4.95 3.32
C TYR A 248 7.73 5.67 2.07
N THR A 249 7.79 7.00 2.04
CA THR A 249 7.44 7.77 0.82
C THR A 249 8.31 7.39 -0.39
N LYS A 250 9.60 7.11 -0.22
CA LYS A 250 10.45 6.58 -1.30
C LYS A 250 10.06 5.16 -1.70
N GLY A 251 9.77 4.30 -0.72
CA GLY A 251 9.23 2.96 -0.94
C GLY A 251 7.94 2.97 -1.74
N ALA A 252 7.02 3.89 -1.44
CA ALA A 252 5.81 4.16 -2.20
C ALA A 252 6.11 4.61 -3.62
N CYS A 253 7.05 5.53 -3.82
CA CYS A 253 7.40 5.98 -5.16
C CYS A 253 8.01 4.84 -6.00
N TYR A 254 8.89 4.02 -5.41
CA TYR A 254 9.42 2.82 -6.07
C TYR A 254 8.33 1.77 -6.37
N GLY A 255 7.38 1.57 -5.46
CA GLY A 255 6.23 0.70 -5.68
C GLY A 255 5.38 1.18 -6.86
N ALA A 256 5.08 2.48 -6.93
CA ALA A 256 4.39 3.09 -8.06
C ALA A 256 5.16 2.93 -9.37
N MET A 257 6.49 3.16 -9.37
CA MET A 257 7.34 2.95 -10.53
C MET A 257 7.24 1.51 -11.04
N GLN A 258 7.31 0.52 -10.15
CA GLN A 258 7.17 -0.90 -10.51
C GLN A 258 5.79 -1.20 -11.13
N ARG A 259 4.71 -0.63 -10.60
CA ARG A 259 3.34 -0.76 -11.17
C ARG A 259 3.24 -0.17 -12.58
N LYS A 260 4.04 0.86 -12.87
CA LYS A 260 4.17 1.48 -14.19
C LYS A 260 5.21 0.82 -15.10
N GLY A 261 5.81 -0.29 -14.66
CA GLY A 261 6.83 -1.00 -15.43
C GLY A 261 8.17 -0.26 -15.52
N ILE A 262 8.42 0.67 -14.60
CA ILE A 262 9.65 1.45 -14.50
C ILE A 262 10.52 0.88 -13.38
N GLY A 263 11.80 0.65 -13.69
CA GLY A 263 12.71 -0.05 -12.79
C GLY A 263 12.59 -1.57 -12.92
N ASN A 264 13.43 -2.27 -12.18
CA ASN A 264 13.42 -3.73 -12.15
C ASN A 264 13.89 -4.21 -10.78
N ILE A 265 12.95 -4.66 -9.95
CA ILE A 265 13.26 -5.27 -8.65
C ILE A 265 13.70 -6.73 -8.77
N GLY A 266 13.61 -7.35 -9.96
CA GLY A 266 13.92 -8.75 -10.23
C GLY A 266 12.76 -9.70 -9.89
N ASP A 267 13.05 -11.00 -9.87
CA ASP A 267 12.08 -12.06 -9.54
C ASP A 267 11.87 -12.17 -8.01
N PHE A 268 11.29 -11.14 -7.40
CA PHE A 268 10.96 -11.11 -5.98
C PHE A 268 9.48 -10.80 -5.78
N LEU A 269 8.86 -11.49 -4.84
CA LEU A 269 7.46 -11.31 -4.48
C LEU A 269 7.34 -11.02 -2.99
N TYR A 270 6.75 -9.88 -2.65
CA TYR A 270 6.42 -9.57 -1.27
C TYR A 270 5.23 -10.43 -0.81
N VAL A 271 5.34 -11.02 0.39
CA VAL A 271 4.29 -11.85 0.98
C VAL A 271 3.89 -11.25 2.33
N GLY A 272 2.93 -10.34 2.27
CA GLY A 272 2.34 -9.64 3.42
C GLY A 272 1.20 -10.42 4.10
N GLU A 273 0.75 -9.91 5.24
CA GLU A 273 -0.43 -10.42 5.97
C GLU A 273 -1.74 -10.03 5.29
N ASP A 274 -1.71 -9.00 4.43
CA ASP A 274 -2.87 -8.45 3.72
C ASP A 274 -3.12 -9.11 2.35
N MET A 275 -2.31 -10.10 1.98
CA MET A 275 -2.36 -10.76 0.68
C MET A 275 -3.58 -11.68 0.55
N VAL A 276 -4.37 -11.51 -0.52
CA VAL A 276 -5.49 -12.37 -0.87
C VAL A 276 -4.99 -13.74 -1.32
N GLU A 277 -5.49 -14.81 -0.71
CA GLU A 277 -5.07 -16.19 -0.98
C GLU A 277 -6.01 -16.95 -1.92
N VAL A 278 -6.98 -16.26 -2.53
CA VAL A 278 -7.97 -16.87 -3.44
C VAL A 278 -8.01 -16.16 -4.79
N ASN A 279 -8.09 -16.94 -5.86
CA ASN A 279 -8.43 -16.42 -7.18
C ASN A 279 -9.95 -16.33 -7.28
N VAL A 280 -10.46 -15.23 -7.82
CA VAL A 280 -11.89 -15.06 -8.10
C VAL A 280 -12.09 -15.11 -9.60
N GLY A 281 -13.02 -15.94 -10.08
CA GLY A 281 -13.32 -16.00 -11.50
C GLY A 281 -14.74 -16.42 -11.82
N MET A 282 -15.05 -16.42 -13.11
CA MET A 282 -16.37 -16.73 -13.67
C MET A 282 -16.22 -17.60 -14.92
N GLN A 283 -17.18 -18.48 -15.16
CA GLN A 283 -17.31 -19.09 -16.48
C GLN A 283 -18.07 -18.12 -17.39
N MET A 284 -17.47 -17.75 -18.52
CA MET A 284 -18.01 -16.74 -19.42
C MET A 284 -17.84 -17.14 -20.88
N LEU A 285 -18.76 -16.71 -21.73
CA LEU A 285 -18.63 -16.79 -23.18
C LEU A 285 -17.83 -15.59 -23.71
N ILE A 286 -16.53 -15.77 -23.94
CA ILE A 286 -15.65 -14.70 -24.43
C ILE A 286 -15.36 -14.95 -25.91
N ARG A 287 -15.75 -14.02 -26.78
CA ARG A 287 -15.60 -14.13 -28.24
C ARG A 287 -16.15 -15.46 -28.80
N GLY A 288 -17.31 -15.87 -28.27
CA GLY A 288 -18.02 -17.07 -28.71
C GLY A 288 -17.44 -18.40 -28.21
N LYS A 289 -16.51 -18.38 -27.25
CA LYS A 289 -15.94 -19.59 -26.63
C LYS A 289 -16.08 -19.54 -25.11
N ASP A 290 -16.46 -20.67 -24.54
CA ASP A 290 -16.46 -20.85 -23.08
C ASP A 290 -15.04 -20.70 -22.56
N ASN A 291 -14.86 -19.78 -21.62
CA ASN A 291 -13.59 -19.50 -20.99
C ASN A 291 -13.80 -19.22 -19.51
N TYR A 292 -12.83 -19.63 -18.72
CA TYR A 292 -12.70 -19.16 -17.35
C TYR A 292 -12.12 -17.74 -17.37
N TYR A 293 -12.95 -16.76 -17.04
CA TYR A 293 -12.54 -15.37 -16.84
C TYR A 293 -12.01 -15.21 -15.42
N LEU A 294 -10.73 -14.86 -15.30
CA LEU A 294 -10.10 -14.56 -14.02
C LEU A 294 -10.40 -13.10 -13.66
N CYS A 295 -11.29 -12.90 -12.70
CA CYS A 295 -11.69 -11.56 -12.25
C CYS A 295 -10.63 -10.94 -11.35
N LEU A 296 -10.12 -11.69 -10.37
CA LEU A 296 -9.05 -11.28 -9.47
C LEU A 296 -8.05 -12.41 -9.25
N ASN A 297 -6.78 -12.04 -9.24
CA ASN A 297 -5.69 -12.95 -8.92
C ASN A 297 -5.49 -13.03 -7.41
N ALA A 298 -5.14 -14.21 -6.92
CA ALA A 298 -4.53 -14.33 -5.62
C ALA A 298 -3.09 -13.76 -5.64
N GLY A 299 -2.54 -13.42 -4.48
CA GLY A 299 -1.18 -12.90 -4.34
C GLY A 299 -1.06 -11.37 -4.37
N MET A 300 -2.19 -10.64 -4.43
CA MET A 300 -2.26 -9.19 -4.28
C MET A 300 -2.84 -8.82 -2.92
N ASP A 301 -2.46 -7.67 -2.38
CA ASP A 301 -3.05 -7.18 -1.14
C ASP A 301 -4.53 -6.83 -1.33
N TRP A 302 -5.34 -7.11 -0.31
CA TRP A 302 -6.80 -7.02 -0.39
C TRP A 302 -7.28 -5.60 -0.75
N TYR A 303 -6.57 -4.57 -0.31
CA TYR A 303 -6.91 -3.16 -0.59
C TYR A 303 -6.61 -2.75 -2.05
N GLU A 304 -5.79 -3.53 -2.76
CA GLU A 304 -5.57 -3.39 -4.20
C GLU A 304 -6.34 -4.44 -5.03
N ALA A 305 -6.98 -5.41 -4.37
CA ALA A 305 -7.77 -6.43 -5.02
C ALA A 305 -9.14 -5.88 -5.39
N TYR A 306 -9.20 -5.14 -6.50
CA TYR A 306 -10.43 -4.66 -7.11
C TYR A 306 -10.43 -4.87 -8.63
N HIS A 307 -11.61 -5.09 -9.20
CA HIS A 307 -11.78 -5.19 -10.63
C HIS A 307 -13.20 -4.77 -11.04
N THR A 308 -13.29 -3.97 -12.10
CA THR A 308 -14.56 -3.50 -12.67
C THR A 308 -14.64 -3.94 -14.12
N TYR A 309 -15.74 -4.58 -14.49
CA TYR A 309 -15.98 -5.03 -15.85
C TYR A 309 -17.46 -5.04 -16.19
N GLU A 310 -17.77 -4.94 -17.48
CA GLU A 310 -19.13 -5.11 -17.99
C GLU A 310 -19.31 -6.53 -18.56
N LEU A 311 -20.49 -7.12 -18.36
CA LEU A 311 -20.88 -8.38 -18.97
C LEU A 311 -22.30 -8.30 -19.53
N ILE A 312 -22.64 -9.22 -20.43
CA ILE A 312 -23.99 -9.39 -20.96
C ILE A 312 -24.54 -10.71 -20.42
N LEU A 313 -25.73 -10.65 -19.82
CA LEU A 313 -26.42 -11.80 -19.25
C LEU A 313 -27.03 -12.67 -20.37
N ASP A 314 -26.89 -14.00 -20.25
CA ASP A 314 -27.39 -14.98 -21.24
C ASP A 314 -28.40 -15.93 -20.57
N ASP A 315 -29.70 -15.68 -20.78
CA ASP A 315 -30.85 -16.45 -20.25
C ASP A 315 -30.68 -16.95 -18.80
N THR A 316 -30.22 -16.07 -17.92
CA THR A 316 -30.05 -16.33 -16.48
C THR A 316 -30.44 -15.07 -15.69
N ASP A 317 -30.74 -15.23 -14.42
CA ASP A 317 -30.97 -14.16 -13.45
C ASP A 317 -29.97 -14.20 -12.28
N GLU A 318 -28.88 -14.98 -12.41
CA GLU A 318 -27.84 -15.09 -11.39
C GLU A 318 -26.42 -14.90 -11.96
N LEU A 319 -25.50 -14.45 -11.12
CA LEU A 319 -24.06 -14.50 -11.38
C LEU A 319 -23.39 -15.54 -10.49
N ILE A 320 -22.59 -16.42 -11.11
CA ILE A 320 -21.87 -17.48 -10.40
C ILE A 320 -20.38 -17.14 -10.34
N LEU A 321 -19.86 -16.96 -9.13
CA LEU A 321 -18.44 -16.72 -8.84
C LEU A 321 -17.76 -18.00 -8.33
N TYR A 322 -16.53 -18.21 -8.78
CA TYR A 322 -15.66 -19.29 -8.34
C TYR A 322 -14.49 -18.71 -7.53
N PHE A 323 -14.35 -19.18 -6.29
CA PHE A 323 -13.26 -18.82 -5.39
C PHE A 323 -12.32 -20.01 -5.29
N LYS A 324 -11.13 -19.89 -5.89
CA LYS A 324 -10.13 -20.96 -5.92
C LYS A 324 -8.92 -20.56 -5.05
N PRO A 325 -8.76 -21.16 -3.87
CA PRO A 325 -7.56 -20.99 -3.04
C PRO A 325 -6.25 -21.26 -3.79
N ILE A 326 -5.17 -20.60 -3.38
CA ILE A 326 -3.80 -20.88 -3.87
C ILE A 326 -3.33 -22.27 -3.43
N ASP A 327 -3.77 -22.71 -2.25
CA ASP A 327 -3.43 -24.02 -1.72
C ASP A 327 -4.21 -25.14 -2.43
N SER A 328 -4.10 -26.36 -1.92
CA SER A 328 -4.80 -27.52 -2.46
C SER A 328 -6.28 -27.61 -2.03
N SER A 329 -6.83 -26.60 -1.37
CA SER A 329 -8.21 -26.60 -0.90
C SER A 329 -9.19 -26.55 -2.08
N PRO A 330 -10.38 -27.17 -1.93
CA PRO A 330 -11.37 -27.18 -3.01
C PRO A 330 -11.89 -25.77 -3.30
N ALA A 331 -12.15 -25.49 -4.57
CA ALA A 331 -12.80 -24.26 -4.97
C ALA A 331 -14.23 -24.19 -4.39
N ARG A 332 -14.63 -23.00 -3.96
CA ARG A 332 -16.00 -22.69 -3.52
C ARG A 332 -16.72 -21.94 -4.63
N THR A 333 -18.02 -22.15 -4.73
CA THR A 333 -18.89 -21.44 -5.67
C THR A 333 -19.91 -20.64 -4.89
N HIS A 334 -20.14 -19.40 -5.32
CA HIS A 334 -21.17 -18.54 -4.75
C HIS A 334 -22.06 -18.04 -5.88
N SER A 335 -23.38 -18.19 -5.72
CA SER A 335 -24.35 -17.66 -6.68
C SER A 335 -25.03 -16.42 -6.10
N ILE A 336 -25.10 -15.37 -6.91
CA ILE A 336 -25.74 -14.10 -6.58
C ILE A 336 -26.99 -13.97 -7.45
N LEU A 337 -28.16 -14.14 -6.83
CA LEU A 337 -29.45 -13.96 -7.50
C LEU A 337 -29.76 -12.47 -7.68
N LEU A 338 -30.06 -12.06 -8.91
CA LEU A 338 -30.37 -10.68 -9.28
C LEU A 338 -31.86 -10.40 -9.05
N GLU A 339 -32.28 -10.43 -7.78
CA GLU A 339 -33.68 -10.30 -7.42
C GLU A 339 -34.34 -9.05 -8.02
N GLY A 340 -35.46 -9.28 -8.71
CA GLY A 340 -36.23 -8.24 -9.37
C GLY A 340 -35.59 -7.68 -10.65
N LEU A 341 -34.58 -8.32 -11.22
CA LEU A 341 -34.09 -7.98 -12.56
C LEU A 341 -35.27 -7.95 -13.56
N PRO A 342 -35.40 -6.90 -14.40
CA PRO A 342 -36.48 -6.85 -15.39
C PRO A 342 -36.37 -7.99 -16.39
N VAL A 343 -37.53 -8.57 -16.74
CA VAL A 343 -37.60 -9.56 -17.82
C VAL A 343 -37.36 -8.86 -19.15
N ARG A 344 -36.31 -9.26 -19.87
CA ARG A 344 -35.95 -8.76 -21.19
C ARG A 344 -35.57 -9.95 -22.09
N PRO A 345 -35.56 -9.78 -23.42
CA PRO A 345 -35.04 -10.81 -24.33
C PRO A 345 -33.61 -11.20 -23.98
N ASN A 346 -33.21 -12.41 -24.37
CA ASN A 346 -31.86 -12.88 -24.15
C ASN A 346 -30.80 -11.89 -24.68
N LYS A 347 -29.68 -11.73 -23.97
CA LYS A 347 -28.54 -10.86 -24.34
C LYS A 347 -28.88 -9.38 -24.46
N THR A 348 -29.89 -8.93 -23.73
CA THR A 348 -30.30 -7.51 -23.69
C THR A 348 -30.22 -6.90 -22.28
N THR A 349 -29.45 -7.53 -21.39
CA THR A 349 -29.10 -7.00 -20.07
C THR A 349 -27.59 -6.94 -19.98
N ARG A 350 -27.05 -5.72 -19.96
CA ARG A 350 -25.64 -5.44 -19.65
C ARG A 350 -25.54 -5.07 -18.17
N LEU A 351 -24.63 -5.73 -17.47
CA LEU A 351 -24.34 -5.47 -16.07
C LEU A 351 -22.94 -4.90 -15.95
N GLU A 352 -22.78 -3.90 -15.10
CA GLU A 352 -21.48 -3.54 -14.54
C GLU A 352 -21.28 -4.35 -13.27
N VAL A 353 -20.13 -5.02 -13.16
CA VAL A 353 -19.74 -5.80 -11.99
C VAL A 353 -18.47 -5.20 -11.42
N ASN A 354 -18.51 -4.89 -10.13
CA ASN A 354 -17.38 -4.43 -9.34
C ASN A 354 -17.11 -5.52 -8.29
N ILE A 355 -15.93 -6.13 -8.35
CA ILE A 355 -15.47 -7.08 -7.33
C ILE A 355 -14.33 -6.40 -6.58
N SER A 356 -14.40 -6.35 -5.26
CA SER A 356 -13.31 -5.85 -4.42
C SER A 356 -13.20 -6.64 -3.13
N PHE A 357 -12.06 -6.60 -2.45
CA PHE A 357 -11.94 -7.15 -1.10
C PHE A 357 -12.06 -6.06 -0.04
N GLN A 358 -12.67 -6.39 1.10
CA GLN A 358 -12.76 -5.54 2.30
C GLN A 358 -11.81 -5.99 3.41
N SER A 359 -11.31 -7.22 3.30
CA SER A 359 -10.23 -7.82 4.07
C SER A 359 -9.77 -9.07 3.34
N VAL A 360 -8.70 -9.72 3.79
CA VAL A 360 -8.18 -10.98 3.22
C VAL A 360 -9.24 -12.09 3.08
N HIS A 361 -10.27 -12.08 3.92
CA HIS A 361 -11.30 -13.12 3.97
C HIS A 361 -12.69 -12.64 3.50
N LYS A 362 -12.83 -11.39 3.03
CA LYS A 362 -14.14 -10.83 2.66
C LYS A 362 -14.09 -10.18 1.30
N CYS A 363 -14.80 -10.78 0.35
CA CYS A 363 -14.99 -10.26 -1.00
C CYS A 363 -16.34 -9.55 -1.08
N LYS A 364 -16.35 -8.29 -1.49
CA LYS A 364 -17.54 -7.52 -1.84
C LYS A 364 -17.78 -7.60 -3.34
N VAL A 365 -19.02 -7.84 -3.73
CA VAL A 365 -19.47 -7.85 -5.13
C VAL A 365 -20.60 -6.86 -5.26
N PHE A 366 -20.44 -5.86 -6.11
CA PHE A 366 -21.46 -4.87 -6.43
C PHE A 366 -21.81 -4.95 -7.92
N ILE A 367 -23.09 -5.09 -8.22
CA ILE A 367 -23.61 -5.30 -9.57
C ILE A 367 -24.62 -4.20 -9.87
N ARG A 368 -24.56 -3.61 -11.06
CA ARG A 368 -25.48 -2.56 -11.50
C ARG A 368 -26.03 -2.88 -12.89
N ASP A 369 -27.35 -2.82 -13.05
CA ASP A 369 -27.99 -2.97 -14.36
C ASP A 369 -27.79 -1.71 -15.21
N LEU A 370 -27.05 -1.84 -16.30
CA LEU A 370 -26.84 -0.76 -17.28
C LEU A 370 -27.87 -0.79 -18.41
N GLY A 371 -28.73 -1.80 -18.47
CA GLY A 371 -29.63 -2.02 -19.60
C GLY A 371 -28.86 -2.44 -20.86
N PHE A 372 -29.33 -2.01 -22.03
CA PHE A 372 -28.70 -2.24 -23.34
C PHE A 372 -28.96 -1.04 -24.26
N GLY A 373 -28.56 0.13 -23.78
CA GLY A 373 -28.78 1.40 -24.46
C GLY A 373 -30.26 1.81 -24.51
N GLY A 374 -30.64 2.59 -25.52
CA GLY A 374 -32.01 3.11 -25.66
C GLY A 374 -33.07 2.04 -25.96
N LEU A 375 -32.66 0.85 -26.45
CA LEU A 375 -33.58 -0.26 -26.73
C LEU A 375 -34.11 -0.90 -25.46
N PHE A 376 -33.24 -1.04 -24.47
CA PHE A 376 -33.57 -1.60 -23.16
C PHE A 376 -32.94 -0.71 -22.09
N PRO A 377 -33.62 0.33 -21.61
CA PRO A 377 -33.07 1.24 -20.62
C PRO A 377 -32.63 0.52 -19.34
N SER A 378 -31.60 1.06 -18.68
CA SER A 378 -31.21 0.65 -17.33
C SER A 378 -32.42 0.72 -16.39
N SER A 379 -32.58 -0.29 -15.54
CA SER A 379 -33.58 -0.25 -14.46
C SER A 379 -33.13 0.54 -13.24
N GLY A 380 -31.85 0.97 -13.20
CA GLY A 380 -31.23 1.58 -12.03
C GLY A 380 -31.03 0.61 -10.86
N LYS A 381 -31.35 -0.67 -11.01
CA LYS A 381 -31.19 -1.66 -9.94
C LYS A 381 -29.71 -1.97 -9.69
N THR A 382 -29.42 -2.20 -8.41
CA THR A 382 -28.11 -2.58 -7.92
C THR A 382 -28.25 -3.73 -6.93
N TRP A 383 -27.27 -4.62 -6.92
CA TRP A 383 -27.15 -5.73 -5.98
C TRP A 383 -25.78 -5.65 -5.31
N GLU A 384 -25.72 -5.94 -4.02
CA GLU A 384 -24.49 -5.94 -3.23
C GLU A 384 -24.47 -7.19 -2.36
N GLU A 385 -23.37 -7.95 -2.44
CA GLU A 385 -23.12 -9.13 -1.63
C GLU A 385 -21.74 -9.06 -0.97
N ILE A 386 -21.64 -9.55 0.26
CA ILE A 386 -20.37 -9.72 0.97
C ILE A 386 -20.19 -11.22 1.22
N ILE A 387 -19.12 -11.77 0.65
CA ILE A 387 -18.84 -13.20 0.60
C ILE A 387 -17.61 -13.47 1.47
N ASP A 388 -17.76 -14.35 2.47
CA ASP A 388 -16.64 -14.90 3.21
C ASP A 388 -15.94 -15.96 2.34
N VAL A 389 -14.64 -15.79 2.07
CA VAL A 389 -13.88 -16.62 1.12
C VAL A 389 -13.05 -17.71 1.77
#